data_AF-A0AAP6LE90-F1
#
_entry.id   AF-A0AAP6LE90-F1
#
_cell.length_a   1.000
_cell.length_b   1.000
_cell.length_c   1.000
_cell.angle_alpha   90.00
_cell.angle_beta   90.00
_cell.angle_gamma   90.00
#
_symmetry.space_group_name_H-M   'P 1'
#
loop_
_entity.id
_entity.type
_entity.pdbx_description
1 polymer ?
#
loop_
_entity_poly.entity_id
_entity_poly.type
_entity_poly.pdbx_seq_one_letter_code
_entity_poly.pdbx_strand_id
1 'polypeptide(L)'
;MGNPAVPTTDSDSVHSVERIAVSLVSLTIHHSRNGKGIAMLTMSDRIRGARTSAGLSQSQLANETGVKRSAVAQWERKEGTHPSVEHLARIAVVTQVRFEWLATGRGCGKADGGELSAAAPNADYARNDLEGNILSLFRRLPPRKRQVAQSIIEMLGV
;
A
#
# COMPACT_ATOMS: atom_id res chain seq x y z
N MET A 1 -15.85 -21.44 -68.34
CA MET A 1 -15.92 -22.03 -66.99
C MET A 1 -14.96 -21.25 -66.10
N GLY A 2 -15.44 -20.21 -65.43
CA GLY A 2 -14.64 -19.35 -64.57
C GLY A 2 -14.80 -19.78 -63.12
N ASN A 3 -13.70 -20.08 -62.45
CA ASN A 3 -13.67 -20.41 -61.02
C ASN A 3 -13.64 -19.08 -60.21
N PRO A 4 -14.47 -18.89 -59.17
CA PRO A 4 -14.44 -17.66 -58.39
C PRO A 4 -13.20 -17.62 -57.48
N ALA A 5 -12.51 -16.49 -57.48
CA ALA A 5 -11.39 -16.20 -56.60
C ALA A 5 -11.84 -16.18 -55.13
N VAL A 6 -11.18 -16.98 -54.29
CA VAL A 6 -11.30 -16.92 -52.82
C VAL A 6 -10.63 -15.63 -52.33
N PRO A 7 -11.30 -14.81 -51.51
CA PRO A 7 -10.66 -13.67 -50.88
C PRO A 7 -9.68 -14.16 -49.80
N THR A 8 -8.40 -13.92 -49.99
CA THR A 8 -7.36 -14.14 -48.98
C THR A 8 -7.55 -13.12 -47.85
N THR A 9 -8.09 -13.58 -46.73
CA THR A 9 -8.20 -12.82 -45.48
C THR A 9 -6.82 -12.52 -44.90
N ASP A 10 -6.44 -11.24 -45.00
CA ASP A 10 -5.67 -10.41 -44.07
C ASP A 10 -4.86 -11.14 -42.97
N SER A 11 -3.69 -11.66 -43.35
CA SER A 11 -2.66 -12.14 -42.43
C SER A 11 -1.82 -10.99 -41.84
N ASP A 12 -1.97 -9.76 -42.34
CA ASP A 12 -1.15 -8.60 -41.95
C ASP A 12 -1.73 -7.87 -40.73
N SER A 13 -3.04 -7.91 -40.52
CA SER A 13 -3.67 -7.39 -39.28
C SER A 13 -3.27 -8.17 -38.03
N VAL A 14 -3.10 -9.50 -38.12
CA VAL A 14 -2.80 -10.35 -36.95
C VAL A 14 -1.38 -10.12 -36.43
N HIS A 15 -0.42 -9.88 -37.33
CA HIS A 15 0.97 -9.61 -36.98
C HIS A 15 1.20 -8.18 -36.43
N SER A 16 0.34 -7.21 -36.78
CA SER A 16 0.40 -5.85 -36.20
C SER A 16 -0.05 -5.83 -34.73
N VAL A 17 -1.02 -6.66 -34.35
CA VAL A 17 -1.56 -6.69 -32.99
C VAL A 17 -0.58 -7.38 -32.03
N GLU A 18 0.11 -8.44 -32.47
CA GLU A 18 1.19 -9.07 -31.69
C GLU A 18 2.38 -8.14 -31.47
N ARG A 19 2.73 -7.30 -32.46
CA ARG A 19 3.81 -6.31 -32.32
C ARG A 19 3.49 -5.20 -31.32
N ILE A 20 2.22 -4.80 -31.22
CA ILE A 20 1.75 -3.84 -30.20
C ILE A 20 1.78 -4.49 -28.81
N ALA A 21 1.41 -5.77 -28.68
CA ALA A 21 1.45 -6.50 -27.42
C ALA A 21 2.88 -6.67 -26.87
N VAL A 22 3.85 -6.97 -27.73
CA VAL A 22 5.27 -7.08 -27.32
C VAL A 22 5.86 -5.71 -26.95
N SER A 23 5.46 -4.63 -27.63
CA SER A 23 5.93 -3.27 -27.33
C SER A 23 5.40 -2.71 -25.99
N LEU A 24 4.16 -3.04 -25.61
CA LEU A 24 3.57 -2.67 -24.32
C LEU A 24 4.16 -3.45 -23.13
N VAL A 25 4.66 -4.66 -23.36
CA VAL A 25 5.35 -5.46 -22.33
C VAL A 25 6.76 -4.93 -22.06
N SER A 26 7.46 -4.38 -23.07
CA SER A 26 8.81 -3.81 -22.90
C SER A 26 8.82 -2.38 -22.32
N LEU A 27 7.76 -1.59 -22.49
CA LEU A 27 7.70 -0.20 -21.98
C LEU A 27 7.51 -0.10 -20.45
N THR A 28 7.29 -1.22 -19.77
CA THR A 28 7.15 -1.27 -18.30
C THR A 28 8.50 -1.50 -17.58
N ILE A 29 9.59 -1.77 -18.29
CA ILE A 29 10.91 -2.04 -17.70
C ILE A 29 11.85 -0.83 -17.90
N HIS A 30 11.48 0.32 -17.34
CA HIS A 30 12.44 1.41 -17.11
C HIS A 30 12.11 2.26 -15.87
N HIS A 31 11.54 1.65 -14.83
CA HIS A 31 11.50 2.29 -13.51
C HIS A 31 12.60 1.73 -12.62
N SER A 32 13.70 2.49 -12.61
CA SER A 32 14.63 2.69 -11.50
C SER A 32 14.96 1.47 -10.65
N ARG A 33 16.15 0.91 -10.93
CA ARG A 33 17.00 0.21 -9.97
C ARG A 33 17.03 0.97 -8.65
N ASN A 34 16.31 0.48 -7.64
CA ASN A 34 16.69 0.58 -6.24
C ASN A 34 15.99 -0.55 -5.47
N GLY A 35 16.58 -1.74 -5.58
CA GLY A 35 16.26 -2.90 -4.75
C GLY A 35 16.68 -2.66 -3.30
N LYS A 36 15.80 -2.03 -2.53
CA LYS A 36 15.59 -2.43 -1.13
C LYS A 36 14.25 -3.14 -1.12
N GLY A 37 14.24 -4.44 -0.78
CA GLY A 37 13.00 -5.17 -0.59
C GLY A 37 12.08 -4.34 0.29
N ILE A 38 10.82 -4.18 -0.12
CA ILE A 38 9.81 -3.43 0.64
C ILE A 38 9.54 -4.24 1.90
N ALA A 39 10.42 -4.09 2.89
CA ALA A 39 10.17 -4.52 4.25
C ALA A 39 9.00 -3.66 4.73
N MET A 40 7.83 -4.29 4.76
CA MET A 40 6.61 -3.78 5.35
C MET A 40 6.94 -3.26 6.76
N LEU A 41 6.95 -1.93 6.94
CA LEU A 41 7.26 -1.34 8.25
C LEU A 41 6.12 -1.66 9.21
N THR A 42 6.43 -2.38 10.29
CA THR A 42 5.46 -2.71 11.34
C THR A 42 5.04 -1.46 12.13
N MET A 43 3.94 -1.51 12.89
CA MET A 43 3.56 -0.42 13.80
C MET A 43 4.70 -0.08 14.77
N SER A 44 5.38 -1.11 15.29
CA SER A 44 6.55 -0.94 16.15
C SER A 44 7.69 -0.18 15.47
N ASP A 45 7.94 -0.44 14.19
CA ASP A 45 8.96 0.29 13.42
C ASP A 45 8.55 1.74 13.19
N ARG A 46 7.26 2.01 12.93
CA ARG A 46 6.73 3.37 12.74
C ARG A 46 6.77 4.19 14.03
N ILE A 47 6.39 3.61 15.18
CA ILE A 47 6.49 4.27 16.48
C ILE A 47 7.94 4.63 16.79
N ARG A 48 8.87 3.68 16.60
CA ARG A 48 10.30 3.93 16.80
C ARG A 48 10.80 5.03 15.86
N GLY A 49 10.46 4.94 14.58
CA GLY A 49 10.84 5.91 13.56
C GLY A 49 10.37 7.32 13.91
N ALA A 50 9.06 7.49 14.14
CA ALA A 50 8.45 8.76 14.52
C ALA A 50 9.12 9.36 15.77
N ARG A 51 9.33 8.56 16.82
CA ARG A 51 10.02 9.00 18.04
C ARG A 51 11.44 9.50 17.74
N THR A 52 12.23 8.73 16.98
CA THR A 52 13.61 9.10 16.66
C THR A 52 13.71 10.33 15.77
N SER A 53 12.79 10.49 14.81
CA SER A 53 12.71 11.68 13.95
C SER A 53 12.29 12.92 14.73
N ALA A 54 11.51 12.77 15.80
CA ALA A 54 11.19 13.84 16.75
C ALA A 54 12.32 14.13 17.76
N GLY A 55 13.46 13.41 17.71
CA GLY A 55 14.58 13.61 18.62
C GLY A 55 14.32 13.13 20.05
N LEU A 56 13.31 12.30 20.28
CA LEU A 56 12.90 11.87 21.61
C LEU A 56 13.55 10.55 22.02
N SER A 57 13.97 10.44 23.28
CA SER A 57 14.25 9.15 23.92
C SER A 57 12.96 8.42 24.29
N GLN A 58 13.03 7.10 24.55
CA GLN A 58 11.87 6.33 25.02
C GLN A 58 11.31 6.87 26.33
N SER A 59 12.16 7.39 27.22
CA SER A 59 11.74 7.97 28.49
C SER A 59 11.00 9.29 28.28
N GLN A 60 11.48 10.13 27.35
CA GLN A 60 10.80 11.39 27.00
C GLN A 60 9.44 11.11 26.38
N LEU A 61 9.35 10.19 25.41
CA LEU A 61 8.04 9.82 24.84
C LEU A 61 7.09 9.27 25.91
N ALA A 62 7.60 8.47 26.85
CA ALA A 62 6.80 7.93 27.94
C ALA A 62 6.24 9.04 28.85
N ASN A 63 7.04 10.05 29.17
CA ASN A 63 6.61 11.21 29.95
C ASN A 63 5.51 12.00 29.21
N GLU A 64 5.72 12.32 27.93
CA GLU A 64 4.76 13.06 27.10
C GLU A 64 3.44 12.30 26.90
N THR A 65 3.50 10.96 26.89
CA THR A 65 2.33 10.10 26.72
C THR A 65 1.74 9.60 28.04
N GLY A 66 2.28 10.00 29.20
CA GLY A 66 1.77 9.62 30.51
C GLY A 66 1.86 8.13 30.84
N VAL A 67 2.85 7.42 30.28
CA VAL A 67 3.08 5.98 30.52
C VAL A 67 4.45 5.69 31.09
N LYS A 68 4.71 4.43 31.48
CA LYS A 68 6.05 3.99 31.88
C LYS A 68 6.93 3.78 30.64
N ARG A 69 8.24 4.06 30.76
CA ARG A 69 9.25 3.78 29.71
C ARG A 69 9.18 2.34 29.18
N SER A 70 8.88 1.37 30.05
CA SER A 70 8.73 -0.04 29.66
C SER A 70 7.58 -0.27 28.67
N ALA A 71 6.50 0.51 28.73
CA ALA A 71 5.41 0.43 27.77
C ALA A 71 5.88 0.85 26.38
N VAL A 72 6.59 1.98 26.27
CA VAL A 72 7.20 2.44 25.01
C VAL A 72 8.19 1.40 24.47
N ALA A 73 9.01 0.81 25.35
CA ALA A 73 9.94 -0.24 24.94
C ALA A 73 9.22 -1.49 24.41
N GLN A 74 8.05 -1.84 24.95
CA GLN A 74 7.21 -2.92 24.42
C GLN A 74 6.59 -2.53 23.08
N TRP A 75 6.05 -1.32 22.94
CA TRP A 75 5.46 -0.85 21.68
C TRP A 75 6.43 -0.82 20.50
N GLU A 76 7.73 -0.68 20.76
CA GLU A 76 8.77 -0.68 19.72
C GLU A 76 9.35 -2.07 19.41
N ARG A 77 8.93 -3.13 20.11
CA ARG A 77 9.36 -4.50 19.83
C ARG A 77 8.43 -5.15 18.82
N LYS A 78 8.97 -5.95 17.90
CA LYS A 78 8.19 -6.64 16.86
C LYS A 78 7.13 -7.57 17.48
N GLU A 79 7.47 -8.25 18.57
CA GLU A 79 6.60 -9.16 19.32
C GLU A 79 6.09 -8.52 20.63
N GLY A 80 6.01 -7.19 20.67
CA GLY A 80 5.57 -6.43 21.84
C GLY A 80 4.05 -6.18 21.86
N THR A 81 3.61 -5.43 22.86
CA THR A 81 2.21 -4.98 22.95
C THR A 81 1.96 -3.78 22.03
N HIS A 82 0.70 -3.51 21.72
CA HIS A 82 0.31 -2.30 20.99
C HIS A 82 -0.22 -1.22 21.95
N PRO A 83 0.03 0.07 21.67
CA PRO A 83 -0.60 1.16 22.39
C PRO A 83 -2.13 1.13 22.19
N SER A 84 -2.88 1.62 23.18
CA SER A 84 -4.31 1.92 22.96
C SER A 84 -4.46 3.04 21.93
N VAL A 85 -5.65 3.18 21.36
CA VAL A 85 -5.97 4.28 20.41
C VAL A 85 -5.64 5.64 21.00
N GLU A 86 -5.96 5.86 22.28
CA GLU A 86 -5.67 7.08 23.00
C GLU A 86 -4.16 7.37 23.11
N HIS A 87 -3.34 6.38 23.47
CA HIS A 87 -1.89 6.55 23.52
C HIS A 87 -1.29 6.73 22.13
N LEU A 88 -1.80 6.02 21.13
CA LEU A 88 -1.35 6.15 19.75
C LEU A 88 -1.66 7.56 19.18
N ALA A 89 -2.80 8.14 19.53
CA ALA A 89 -3.15 9.53 19.22
C ALA A 89 -2.17 10.51 19.89
N ARG A 90 -1.84 10.31 21.16
CA ARG A 90 -0.83 11.12 21.86
C ARG A 90 0.54 11.00 21.22
N ILE A 91 0.98 9.80 20.82
CA ILE A 91 2.24 9.61 20.10
C ILE A 91 2.23 10.42 18.79
N ALA A 92 1.15 10.36 18.01
CA ALA A 92 1.03 11.10 16.76
C ALA A 92 1.17 12.61 16.96
N VAL A 93 0.50 13.16 17.98
CA VAL A 93 0.61 14.59 18.34
C VAL A 93 2.04 14.95 18.77
N VAL A 94 2.62 14.19 19.71
CA VAL A 94 3.97 14.48 20.25
C VAL A 94 5.05 14.39 19.18
N THR A 95 4.90 13.45 18.23
CA THR A 95 5.88 13.23 17.16
C THR A 95 5.55 13.97 15.86
N GLN A 96 4.46 14.74 15.84
CA GLN A 96 4.00 15.53 14.69
C GLN A 96 3.84 14.68 13.40
N VAL A 97 3.30 13.47 13.56
CA VAL A 97 2.94 12.59 12.44
C VAL A 97 1.43 12.42 12.34
N ARG A 98 0.94 12.03 11.16
CA ARG A 98 -0.49 11.72 10.98
C ARG A 98 -0.84 10.42 11.72
N PHE A 99 -1.92 10.44 12.49
CA PHE A 99 -2.42 9.26 13.22
C PHE A 99 -2.64 8.06 12.28
N GLU A 100 -3.23 8.30 11.11
CA GLU A 100 -3.48 7.28 10.08
C GLU A 100 -2.20 6.55 9.68
N TRP A 101 -1.14 7.29 9.33
CA TRP A 101 0.15 6.71 8.97
C TRP A 101 0.76 5.91 10.13
N LEU A 102 0.66 6.43 11.35
CA LEU A 102 1.20 5.72 12.51
C LEU A 102 0.44 4.41 12.77
N ALA A 103 -0.90 4.45 12.68
CA ALA A 103 -1.78 3.32 12.96
C ALA A 103 -1.73 2.24 11.88
N THR A 104 -1.78 2.63 10.61
CA THR A 104 -1.98 1.69 9.49
C THR A 104 -0.76 1.58 8.58
N GLY A 105 0.14 2.56 8.59
CA GLY A 105 1.23 2.68 7.62
C GLY A 105 0.85 3.42 6.33
N ARG A 106 -0.40 3.91 6.24
CA ARG A 106 -0.95 4.51 5.03
C ARG A 106 -0.93 6.04 5.05
N GLY A 107 -0.89 6.65 3.88
CA GLY A 107 -0.81 8.11 3.74
C GLY A 107 0.59 8.70 4.03
N CYS A 108 0.69 10.03 4.03
CA CYS A 108 1.95 10.73 4.34
C CYS A 108 2.24 10.72 5.84
N GLY A 109 3.50 10.46 6.20
CA GLY A 109 3.93 10.39 7.61
C GLY A 109 4.04 11.76 8.29
N LYS A 110 4.38 12.82 7.56
CA LYS A 110 4.50 14.16 8.14
C LYS A 110 3.16 14.87 8.24
N ALA A 111 2.92 15.54 9.37
CA ALA A 111 1.98 16.62 9.44
C ALA A 111 2.62 17.88 8.82
N ASP A 112 2.76 17.91 7.49
CA ASP A 112 3.09 19.16 6.81
C ASP A 112 1.89 20.09 7.04
N GLY A 113 2.10 21.30 7.57
CA GLY A 113 1.07 22.21 8.09
C GLY A 113 -0.02 22.71 7.11
N GLY A 114 -0.27 21.99 6.03
CA GLY A 114 -1.53 22.06 5.28
C GLY A 114 -2.64 21.37 6.07
N GLU A 115 -3.84 21.94 5.99
CA GLU A 115 -5.05 21.51 6.68
C GLU A 115 -5.18 19.99 6.76
N LEU A 116 -5.63 19.52 7.93
CA LEU A 116 -6.09 18.15 8.15
C LEU A 116 -7.32 17.87 7.26
N SER A 117 -7.12 17.78 5.95
CA SER A 117 -8.14 17.36 5.02
C SER A 117 -8.44 15.91 5.35
N ALA A 118 -9.66 15.67 5.83
CA ALA A 118 -10.20 14.33 6.00
C ALA A 118 -9.92 13.57 4.70
N ALA A 119 -9.14 12.49 4.82
CA ALA A 119 -8.89 11.61 3.69
C ALA A 119 -10.25 11.19 3.14
N ALA A 120 -10.44 11.35 1.82
CA ALA A 120 -11.70 11.03 1.17
C ALA A 120 -12.12 9.59 1.55
N PRO A 121 -13.40 9.32 1.88
CA PRO A 121 -13.84 8.09 2.56
C PRO A 121 -13.68 6.78 1.75
N ASN A 122 -13.15 6.86 0.54
CA ASN A 122 -13.29 5.86 -0.50
C ASN A 122 -11.98 5.16 -0.89
N ALA A 123 -10.84 5.52 -0.29
CA ALA A 123 -9.56 4.90 -0.65
C ALA A 123 -9.25 3.60 0.12
N ASP A 124 -9.65 3.45 1.39
CA ASP A 124 -8.75 2.78 2.35
C ASP A 124 -9.36 1.73 3.30
N TYR A 125 -10.19 0.82 2.76
CA TYR A 125 -10.78 -0.30 3.50
C TYR A 125 -9.85 -1.50 3.75
N ALA A 126 -8.58 -1.44 3.34
CA ALA A 126 -7.69 -2.60 3.36
C ALA A 126 -7.06 -2.92 4.73
N ARG A 127 -7.41 -4.01 5.41
CA ARG A 127 -6.91 -4.34 6.77
C ARG A 127 -5.38 -4.47 6.86
N ASN A 128 -4.70 -4.74 5.75
CA ASN A 128 -3.24 -4.74 5.64
C ASN A 128 -2.82 -4.40 4.19
N ASP A 129 -1.51 -4.26 3.95
CA ASP A 129 -1.05 -3.80 2.63
C ASP A 129 -1.23 -4.88 1.53
N LEU A 130 -1.34 -6.17 1.89
CA LEU A 130 -1.71 -7.22 0.94
C LEU A 130 -3.12 -6.97 0.41
N GLU A 131 -4.08 -6.71 1.31
CA GLU A 131 -5.45 -6.35 0.95
C GLU A 131 -5.49 -5.03 0.16
N GLY A 132 -4.64 -4.06 0.50
CA GLY A 132 -4.53 -2.78 -0.20
C GLY A 132 -4.04 -2.94 -1.63
N ASN A 133 -3.03 -3.80 -1.83
CA ASN A 133 -2.50 -4.15 -3.14
C ASN A 133 -3.54 -4.90 -3.98
N ILE A 134 -4.24 -5.87 -3.39
CA ILE A 134 -5.31 -6.62 -4.07
C ILE A 134 -6.43 -5.68 -4.51
N LEU A 135 -6.92 -4.80 -3.64
CA LEU A 135 -7.98 -3.85 -3.97
C LEU A 135 -7.54 -2.87 -5.07
N SER A 136 -6.29 -2.40 -5.03
CA SER A 136 -5.73 -1.52 -6.05
C SER A 136 -5.66 -2.21 -7.42
N LEU A 137 -5.23 -3.46 -7.46
CA LEU A 137 -5.24 -4.27 -8.67
C LEU A 137 -6.66 -4.52 -9.16
N PHE A 138 -7.57 -4.90 -8.26
CA PHE A 138 -8.97 -5.21 -8.59
C PHE A 138 -9.73 -4.01 -9.17
N ARG A 139 -9.54 -2.81 -8.60
CA ARG A 139 -10.14 -1.56 -9.11
C ARG A 139 -9.68 -1.23 -10.54
N ARG A 140 -8.43 -1.58 -10.89
CA ARG A 140 -7.84 -1.34 -12.23
C ARG A 140 -8.24 -2.37 -13.27
N LEU A 141 -8.75 -3.53 -12.86
CA LEU A 141 -9.15 -4.58 -13.80
C LEU A 141 -10.43 -4.19 -14.57
N PRO A 142 -10.54 -4.54 -15.86
CA PRO A 142 -11.80 -4.48 -16.61
C PRO A 142 -12.89 -5.36 -15.98
N PRO A 143 -14.19 -5.03 -16.12
CA PRO A 143 -15.29 -5.75 -15.46
C PRO A 143 -15.27 -7.28 -15.65
N ARG A 144 -14.97 -7.75 -16.87
CA ARG A 144 -14.86 -9.18 -17.18
C ARG A 144 -13.73 -9.89 -16.43
N LYS A 145 -12.61 -9.19 -16.16
CA LYS A 145 -11.47 -9.74 -15.42
C LYS A 145 -11.70 -9.71 -13.90
N ARG A 146 -12.53 -8.78 -13.40
CA ARG A 146 -12.95 -8.75 -11.99
C ARG A 146 -13.78 -9.98 -11.63
N GLN A 147 -14.69 -10.41 -12.51
CA GLN A 147 -15.48 -11.64 -12.31
C GLN A 147 -14.58 -12.87 -12.21
N VAL A 148 -13.57 -13.00 -13.07
CA VAL A 148 -12.60 -14.11 -12.99
C VAL A 148 -11.78 -14.06 -11.69
N ALA A 149 -11.29 -12.88 -11.31
CA ALA A 149 -10.57 -12.71 -10.04
C ALA A 149 -11.43 -13.08 -8.83
N GLN A 150 -12.72 -12.72 -8.85
CA GLN A 150 -13.68 -13.11 -7.82
C GLN A 150 -13.86 -14.65 -7.77
N SER A 151 -14.09 -15.31 -8.90
CA SER A 151 -14.27 -16.77 -8.94
C SER A 151 -13.04 -17.54 -8.45
N ILE A 152 -11.83 -17.03 -8.72
CA ILE A 152 -10.59 -17.61 -8.19
C ILE A 152 -10.54 -17.46 -6.66
N ILE A 153 -10.90 -16.29 -6.13
CA ILE A 153 -10.90 -16.05 -4.69
C ILE A 153 -11.93 -16.94 -3.96
N GLU A 154 -13.14 -17.09 -4.52
CA GLU A 154 -14.17 -18.00 -4.01
C GLU A 154 -13.68 -19.46 -4.01
N MET A 155 -13.00 -19.90 -5.07
CA MET A 155 -12.45 -21.25 -5.18
C MET A 155 -11.38 -21.58 -4.12
N LEU A 156 -10.71 -20.58 -3.58
CA LEU A 156 -9.69 -20.74 -2.53
C LEU A 156 -10.27 -20.87 -1.12
N GLY A 157 -11.61 -20.88 -0.96
CA GLY A 157 -12.28 -21.28 0.27
C GLY A 157 -12.82 -20.13 1.12
N VAL A 158 -13.57 -19.21 0.49
CA VAL A 158 -14.57 -18.37 1.18
C VAL A 158 -15.96 -18.94 0.90
#